data_AF-A0A402TJG5-F1
#
_entry.id   AF-A0A402TJG5-F1
#
_cell.length_a   1.000
_cell.length_b   1.000
_cell.length_c   1.000
_cell.angle_alpha   90.00
_cell.angle_beta   90.00
_cell.angle_gamma   90.00
#
_symmetry.space_group_name_H-M   'P 1'
#
loop_
_entity.id
_entity.type
_entity.pdbx_description
1 polymer ?
#
loop_
_entity_poly.entity_id
_entity_poly.type
_entity_poly.pdbx_seq_one_letter_code
_entity_poly.pdbx_strand_id
1 'polypeptide(L)'
;MAEIPLSGKSRTQVLRWQRQCWVVGLRWEEKQKSVRSVRRPLVQRRGVLNVMLTVKQGKSRLTAQGQIEAGSRHQKLYSLAALFSQQCTPNGYGVYQLDDGRQVFLATVKGMPSPMADVTGTPEQIIRAQELFLSFNPAPEDGWTIPSTPARPLSWETLVGQVTSAQLRFSRVAGVSNPVQKYGAGVLSLAALLGGVVWWNRLPEPPVVPVVSALPAPVQDVFKKAPEPVYLPHPWAEMPVATDFLNRCQRWRFRVPVSLDRWRLERVRCSAEGLETMYQRQPGGTASRFAERV
;
A
#
# COMPACT_ATOMS: atom_id res chain seq x y z
N MET A 1 15.30 -9.30 -28.52
CA MET A 1 14.87 -8.09 -27.77
C MET A 1 15.61 -6.92 -28.37
N ALA A 2 14.93 -6.11 -29.19
CA ALA A 2 15.57 -4.99 -29.88
C ALA A 2 15.84 -3.86 -28.89
N GLU A 3 17.12 -3.61 -28.62
CA GLU A 3 17.56 -2.34 -28.06
C GLU A 3 17.43 -1.28 -29.17
N ILE A 4 16.42 -0.43 -29.07
CA ILE A 4 16.43 0.85 -29.77
C ILE A 4 17.02 1.86 -28.77
N PRO A 5 18.26 2.33 -28.98
CA PRO A 5 18.89 3.25 -28.05
C PRO A 5 18.35 4.66 -28.33
N LEU A 6 17.28 5.05 -27.64
CA LEU A 6 16.78 6.42 -27.68
C LEU A 6 17.44 7.24 -26.58
N SER A 7 18.56 7.87 -26.93
CA SER A 7 19.09 9.12 -26.34
C SER A 7 19.42 9.08 -24.83
N GLY A 8 20.40 9.87 -24.39
CA GLY A 8 20.79 9.96 -22.96
C GLY A 8 19.73 10.54 -22.01
N LYS A 9 18.46 10.65 -22.43
CA LYS A 9 17.33 11.13 -21.63
C LYS A 9 16.58 9.94 -21.01
N SER A 10 16.14 10.09 -19.76
CA SER A 10 15.35 9.05 -19.08
C SER A 10 14.08 8.75 -19.86
N ARG A 11 13.83 7.47 -20.17
CA ARG A 11 12.59 6.97 -20.80
C ARG A 11 11.35 7.32 -19.96
N THR A 12 11.53 7.39 -18.64
CA THR A 12 10.43 7.63 -17.69
C THR A 12 10.26 9.13 -17.47
N GLN A 13 9.04 9.62 -17.61
CA GLN A 13 8.68 11.04 -17.45
C GLN A 13 7.58 11.20 -16.40
N VAL A 14 7.61 12.32 -15.69
CA VAL A 14 6.55 12.73 -14.76
C VAL A 14 5.70 13.82 -15.41
N LEU A 15 4.41 13.56 -15.52
CA LEU A 15 3.37 14.49 -15.97
C LEU A 15 2.65 15.07 -14.74
N ARG A 16 2.18 16.31 -14.82
CA ARG A 16 1.50 16.99 -13.71
C ARG A 16 0.08 17.35 -14.12
N TRP A 17 -0.88 16.89 -13.32
CA TRP A 17 -2.28 17.26 -13.44
C TRP A 17 -2.78 17.70 -12.08
N GLN A 18 -3.12 18.99 -11.95
CA GLN A 18 -3.50 19.59 -10.67
C GLN A 18 -2.46 19.29 -9.56
N ARG A 19 -2.86 18.59 -8.49
CA ARG A 19 -1.99 18.16 -7.38
C ARG A 19 -1.44 16.73 -7.53
N GLN A 20 -1.68 16.09 -8.67
CA GLN A 20 -1.29 14.71 -8.93
C GLN A 20 -0.08 14.65 -9.87
N CYS A 21 0.79 13.68 -9.63
CA CYS A 21 1.95 13.42 -10.47
C CYS A 21 1.81 12.03 -11.09
N TRP A 22 1.76 12.00 -12.42
CA TRP A 22 1.55 10.80 -13.22
C TRP A 22 2.86 10.41 -13.88
N VAL A 23 3.11 9.11 -14.04
CA VAL A 23 4.35 8.57 -14.57
C VAL A 23 4.02 7.73 -15.79
N VAL A 24 4.76 8.01 -16.87
CA VAL A 24 4.72 7.30 -18.15
C VAL A 24 6.12 6.79 -18.50
N GLY A 25 6.19 5.82 -19.41
CA GLY A 25 7.46 5.26 -19.84
C GLY A 25 8.07 4.32 -18.79
N LEU A 26 7.24 3.64 -17.98
CA LEU A 26 7.73 2.62 -17.06
C LEU A 26 8.07 1.34 -17.84
N ARG A 27 9.10 0.64 -17.39
CA ARG A 27 9.47 -0.67 -17.91
C ARG A 27 8.71 -1.75 -17.16
N TRP A 28 7.81 -2.42 -17.86
CA TRP A 28 6.96 -3.48 -17.33
C TRP A 28 7.60 -4.85 -17.59
N GLU A 29 7.71 -5.66 -16.55
CA GLU A 29 8.28 -7.01 -16.62
C GLU A 29 7.37 -8.01 -15.90
N GLU A 30 7.13 -9.16 -16.53
CA GLU A 30 6.46 -10.27 -15.87
C GLU A 30 7.46 -11.08 -15.05
N LYS A 31 7.15 -11.25 -13.76
CA LYS A 31 8.03 -12.03 -12.89
C LYS A 31 7.69 -13.52 -13.02
N GLN A 32 8.43 -14.23 -13.85
CA GLN A 32 8.36 -15.69 -13.94
C GLN A 32 8.86 -16.34 -12.63
N LYS A 33 8.21 -17.46 -12.24
CA LYS A 33 8.44 -18.13 -10.94
C LYS A 33 9.78 -18.86 -10.83
N SER A 34 10.47 -19.18 -11.93
CA SER A 34 11.61 -20.11 -11.94
C SER A 34 12.99 -19.43 -11.97
N VAL A 35 13.08 -18.18 -12.42
CA VAL A 35 14.37 -17.48 -12.47
C VAL A 35 14.46 -16.58 -11.25
N ARG A 36 15.48 -16.78 -10.42
CA ARG A 36 15.94 -15.73 -9.48
C ARG A 36 16.22 -14.50 -10.34
N SER A 37 15.22 -13.64 -10.52
CA SER A 37 15.42 -12.40 -11.29
C SER A 37 16.52 -11.67 -10.55
N VAL A 38 17.70 -11.62 -11.15
CA VAL A 38 18.79 -10.78 -10.67
C VAL A 38 18.15 -9.40 -10.60
N ARG A 39 17.84 -8.94 -9.38
CA ARG A 39 17.42 -7.55 -9.17
C ARG A 39 18.63 -6.78 -9.65
N ARG A 40 18.65 -6.34 -10.92
CA ARG A 40 19.65 -5.39 -11.37
C ARG A 40 19.47 -4.21 -10.42
N PRO A 41 20.44 -3.94 -9.54
CA PRO A 41 20.30 -2.82 -8.64
C PRO A 41 20.13 -1.61 -9.55
N LEU A 42 19.00 -0.91 -9.42
CA LEU A 42 18.84 0.34 -10.16
C LEU A 42 19.98 1.24 -9.72
N VAL A 43 20.91 1.50 -10.64
CA VAL A 43 22.11 2.30 -10.38
C VAL A 43 21.61 3.64 -9.86
N GLN A 44 21.87 3.90 -8.57
CA GLN A 44 21.52 5.17 -7.96
C GLN A 44 22.50 6.22 -8.48
N ARG A 45 22.01 7.07 -9.39
CA ARG A 45 22.68 8.31 -9.75
C ARG A 45 22.22 9.41 -8.80
N ARG A 46 23.13 10.30 -8.37
CA ARG A 46 22.75 11.51 -7.64
C ARG A 46 21.73 12.29 -8.47
N GLY A 47 20.67 12.78 -7.82
CA GLY A 47 19.59 13.51 -8.50
C GLY A 47 18.49 12.64 -9.12
N VAL A 48 18.57 11.30 -9.01
CA VAL A 48 17.58 10.37 -9.58
C VAL A 48 16.88 9.57 -8.47
N LEU A 49 15.56 9.39 -8.62
CA LEU A 49 14.72 8.53 -7.81
C LEU A 49 14.27 7.31 -8.63
N ASN A 50 14.58 6.12 -8.12
CA ASN A 50 14.06 4.88 -8.65
C ASN A 50 12.61 4.69 -8.21
N VAL A 51 11.73 4.35 -9.15
CA VAL A 51 10.31 4.15 -8.88
C VAL A 51 9.88 2.76 -9.31
N MET A 52 8.93 2.19 -8.56
CA MET A 52 8.43 0.84 -8.81
C MET A 52 6.94 0.73 -8.48
N LEU A 53 6.23 -0.05 -9.30
CA LEU A 53 4.86 -0.48 -9.04
C LEU A 53 4.78 -1.99 -9.28
N THR A 54 3.93 -2.69 -8.53
CA THR A 54 3.62 -4.10 -8.81
C THR A 54 2.12 -4.27 -8.88
N VAL A 55 1.65 -4.76 -10.02
CA VAL A 55 0.25 -5.06 -10.28
C VAL A 55 0.06 -6.56 -10.25
N LYS A 56 -1.05 -7.03 -9.65
CA LYS A 56 -1.40 -8.44 -9.54
C LYS A 56 -2.83 -8.66 -10.01
N GLN A 57 -3.05 -9.70 -10.80
CA GLN A 57 -4.38 -10.15 -11.19
C GLN A 57 -4.37 -11.67 -11.33
N GLY A 58 -5.19 -12.35 -10.53
CA GLY A 58 -5.17 -13.80 -10.42
C GLY A 58 -3.77 -14.33 -10.07
N LYS A 59 -3.23 -15.21 -10.93
CA LYS A 59 -1.89 -15.79 -10.78
C LYS A 59 -0.78 -14.96 -11.43
N SER A 60 -1.13 -13.95 -12.24
CA SER A 60 -0.18 -13.12 -12.98
C SER A 60 0.28 -11.92 -12.15
N ARG A 61 1.55 -11.54 -12.34
CA ARG A 61 2.16 -10.42 -11.63
C ARG A 61 3.15 -9.68 -12.51
N LEU A 62 2.88 -8.40 -12.69
CA LEU A 62 3.75 -7.49 -13.42
C LEU A 62 4.40 -6.49 -12.47
N THR A 63 5.66 -6.18 -12.71
CA THR A 63 6.39 -5.14 -12.00
C THR A 63 6.82 -4.08 -13.00
N ALA A 64 6.43 -2.84 -12.73
CA ALA A 64 6.86 -1.66 -13.47
C ALA A 64 8.05 -1.01 -12.74
N GLN A 65 9.08 -0.60 -13.48
CA GLN A 65 10.25 0.11 -12.94
C GLN A 65 10.59 1.32 -13.79
N GLY A 66 11.10 2.37 -13.17
CA GLY A 66 11.55 3.58 -13.87
C GLY A 66 12.48 4.44 -13.04
N GLN A 67 13.00 5.49 -13.67
CA GLN A 67 13.89 6.47 -13.05
C GLN A 67 13.38 7.88 -13.35
N ILE A 68 13.12 8.64 -12.29
CA ILE A 68 12.65 10.03 -12.39
C ILE A 68 13.58 10.97 -11.63
N GLU A 69 13.43 12.27 -11.82
CA GLU A 69 14.19 13.25 -11.05
C GLU A 69 13.84 13.21 -9.56
N ALA A 70 14.84 13.39 -8.70
CA ALA A 70 14.69 13.30 -7.25
C ALA A 70 13.76 14.39 -6.66
N GLY A 71 13.51 15.48 -7.39
CA GLY A 71 12.59 16.55 -6.98
C GLY A 71 11.16 16.06 -6.69
N SER A 72 10.76 14.93 -7.28
CA SER A 72 9.44 14.32 -7.05
C SER A 72 9.38 13.32 -5.88
N ARG A 73 10.43 13.22 -5.05
CA ARG A 73 10.51 12.24 -3.94
C ARG A 73 9.40 12.36 -2.90
N HIS A 74 8.93 13.57 -2.63
CA HIS A 74 7.87 13.83 -1.65
C HIS A 74 6.48 13.84 -2.28
N GLN A 75 6.39 13.72 -3.61
CA GLN A 75 5.14 13.79 -4.33
C GLN A 75 4.45 12.44 -4.40
N LYS A 76 3.13 12.49 -4.53
CA LYS A 76 2.31 11.33 -4.77
C LYS A 76 2.37 10.96 -6.26
N LEU A 77 3.08 9.87 -6.58
CA LEU A 77 3.25 9.35 -7.94
C LEU A 77 2.24 8.25 -8.29
N TYR A 78 1.77 8.26 -9.52
CA TYR A 78 0.79 7.31 -10.07
C TYR A 78 1.19 6.87 -11.47
N SER A 79 0.95 5.62 -11.86
CA SER A 79 1.25 5.09 -13.20
C SER A 79 0.06 5.30 -14.13
N LEU A 80 0.30 5.93 -15.29
CA LEU A 80 -0.75 6.13 -16.28
C LEU A 80 -1.16 4.82 -16.95
N ALA A 81 -0.21 3.92 -17.24
CA ALA A 81 -0.51 2.60 -17.79
C ALA A 81 -1.35 1.72 -16.86
N ALA A 82 -1.10 1.79 -15.54
CA ALA A 82 -1.93 1.09 -14.55
C ALA A 82 -3.35 1.67 -14.43
N LEU A 83 -3.51 2.98 -14.59
CA LEU A 83 -4.83 3.59 -14.65
C LEU A 83 -5.57 3.14 -15.92
N PHE A 84 -4.91 3.20 -17.07
CA PHE A 84 -5.48 2.77 -18.35
C PHE A 84 -5.97 1.33 -18.30
N SER A 85 -5.24 0.41 -17.66
CA SER A 85 -5.68 -0.99 -17.56
C SER A 85 -6.95 -1.19 -16.73
N GLN A 86 -7.27 -0.28 -15.80
CA GLN A 86 -8.54 -0.29 -15.06
C GLN A 86 -9.70 0.29 -15.89
N GLN A 87 -9.42 1.27 -16.75
CA GLN A 87 -10.44 1.95 -17.56
C GLN A 87 -10.77 1.19 -18.86
N CYS A 88 -9.81 0.46 -19.44
CA CYS A 88 -9.95 -0.24 -20.71
C CYS A 88 -9.86 -1.77 -20.57
N THR A 89 -10.38 -2.31 -19.46
CA THR A 89 -10.40 -3.74 -19.17
C THR A 89 -11.47 -4.49 -19.99
N PRO A 90 -11.27 -5.77 -20.36
CA PRO A 90 -10.05 -6.56 -20.16
C PRO A 90 -8.96 -6.29 -21.21
N ASN A 91 -9.35 -5.94 -22.43
CA ASN A 91 -8.42 -5.80 -23.56
C ASN A 91 -8.67 -4.47 -24.27
N GLY A 92 -7.62 -3.65 -24.38
CA GLY A 92 -7.73 -2.37 -25.03
C GLY A 92 -6.37 -1.73 -25.24
N TYR A 93 -6.31 -0.79 -26.17
CA TYR A 93 -5.12 0.02 -26.39
C TYR A 93 -5.52 1.43 -26.83
N GLY A 94 -4.61 2.38 -26.65
CA GLY A 94 -4.85 3.75 -27.05
C GLY A 94 -3.56 4.56 -27.13
N VAL A 95 -3.60 5.61 -27.94
CA VAL A 95 -2.53 6.58 -28.07
C VAL A 95 -2.97 7.91 -27.49
N TYR A 96 -2.17 8.52 -26.62
CA TYR A 96 -2.49 9.78 -25.98
C TYR A 96 -1.40 10.82 -26.23
N GLN A 97 -1.82 12.05 -26.52
CA GLN A 97 -0.94 13.19 -26.71
C GLN A 97 -0.39 13.65 -25.34
N LEU A 98 0.90 13.96 -25.28
CA LEU A 98 1.60 14.54 -24.13
C LEU A 98 1.85 16.04 -24.32
N ASP A 99 2.12 16.74 -23.22
CA ASP A 99 2.29 18.21 -23.19
C ASP A 99 3.45 18.73 -24.05
N ASP A 100 4.46 17.89 -24.29
CA ASP A 100 5.67 18.23 -25.05
C ASP A 100 5.59 17.86 -26.53
N GLY A 101 4.38 17.59 -27.05
CA GLY A 101 4.15 17.21 -28.44
C GLY A 101 4.42 15.73 -28.74
N ARG A 102 5.01 14.97 -27.80
CA ARG A 102 5.15 13.52 -27.93
C ARG A 102 3.82 12.82 -27.66
N GLN A 103 3.78 11.53 -27.96
CA GLN A 103 2.66 10.65 -27.69
C GLN A 103 3.07 9.51 -26.76
N VAL A 104 2.09 8.93 -26.07
CA VAL A 104 2.25 7.71 -25.29
C VAL A 104 1.31 6.64 -25.80
N PHE A 105 1.85 5.45 -26.04
CA PHE A 105 1.08 4.24 -26.35
C PHE A 105 0.82 3.45 -25.07
N LEU A 106 -0.45 3.18 -24.79
CA LEU A 106 -0.91 2.40 -23.64
C LEU A 106 -1.71 1.21 -24.14
N ALA A 107 -1.54 0.06 -23.50
CA ALA A 107 -2.32 -1.13 -23.80
C ALA A 107 -2.53 -1.99 -22.55
N THR A 108 -3.63 -2.71 -22.54
CA THR A 108 -4.00 -3.67 -21.52
C THR A 108 -4.44 -4.98 -22.17
N VAL A 109 -4.01 -6.09 -21.58
CA VAL A 109 -4.35 -7.44 -21.99
C VAL A 109 -4.77 -8.21 -20.74
N LYS A 110 -5.96 -8.82 -20.76
CA LYS A 110 -6.54 -9.53 -19.62
C LYS A 110 -6.60 -8.71 -18.32
N GLY A 111 -6.82 -7.40 -18.45
CA GLY A 111 -6.92 -6.42 -17.34
C GLY A 111 -5.56 -5.94 -16.78
N MET A 112 -4.46 -6.38 -17.37
CA MET A 112 -3.11 -6.02 -16.96
C MET A 112 -2.43 -5.10 -17.99
N PRO A 113 -1.62 -4.12 -17.55
CA PRO A 113 -0.79 -3.33 -18.46
C PRO A 113 0.12 -4.23 -19.32
N SER A 114 0.22 -3.94 -20.62
CA SER A 114 1.08 -4.72 -21.53
C SER A 114 2.56 -4.36 -21.34
N PRO A 115 3.49 -5.34 -21.23
CA PRO A 115 4.94 -5.09 -21.25
C PRO A 115 5.47 -4.38 -22.50
N MET A 116 4.73 -4.46 -23.61
CA MET A 116 5.08 -3.84 -24.89
C MET A 116 4.53 -2.42 -25.05
N ALA A 117 3.72 -1.97 -24.10
CA ALA A 117 3.16 -0.62 -24.08
C ALA A 117 3.85 0.25 -23.02
N ASP A 118 3.22 1.37 -22.65
CA ASP A 118 3.84 2.42 -21.82
C ASP A 118 5.14 2.93 -22.48
N VAL A 119 4.99 3.26 -23.77
CA VAL A 119 6.06 3.77 -24.64
C VAL A 119 5.74 5.20 -24.99
N THR A 120 6.70 6.10 -24.77
CA THR A 120 6.61 7.51 -25.16
C THR A 120 7.49 7.76 -26.38
N GLY A 121 7.06 8.61 -27.30
CA GLY A 121 7.81 8.86 -28.53
C GLY A 121 7.15 9.83 -29.49
N THR A 122 7.78 9.97 -30.65
CA THR A 122 7.20 10.63 -31.83
C THR A 122 6.03 9.83 -32.39
N PRO A 123 5.11 10.44 -33.16
CA PRO A 123 4.00 9.73 -33.79
C PRO A 123 4.44 8.48 -34.57
N GLU A 124 5.54 8.56 -35.31
CA GLU A 124 6.08 7.44 -36.10
C GLU A 124 6.58 6.30 -35.22
N GLN A 125 7.21 6.63 -34.09
CA GLN A 125 7.65 5.64 -33.10
C GLN A 125 6.45 4.97 -32.43
N ILE A 126 5.38 5.72 -32.18
CA ILE A 126 4.16 5.20 -31.56
C ILE A 126 3.40 4.28 -32.52
N ILE A 127 3.31 4.61 -33.81
CA ILE A 127 2.74 3.72 -34.82
C ILE A 127 3.48 2.38 -34.83
N ARG A 128 4.82 2.40 -34.88
CA ARG A 128 5.64 1.18 -34.83
C ARG A 128 5.45 0.38 -33.53
N ALA A 129 5.34 1.07 -32.39
CA ALA A 129 5.09 0.42 -31.11
C ALA A 129 3.72 -0.28 -31.07
N GLN A 130 2.70 0.35 -31.64
CA GLN A 130 1.37 -0.23 -31.78
C GLN A 130 1.37 -1.45 -32.72
N GLU A 131 1.99 -1.34 -33.90
CA GLU A 131 2.12 -2.46 -34.84
C GLU A 131 2.84 -3.66 -34.20
N LEU A 132 3.94 -3.38 -33.49
CA LEU A 132 4.66 -4.39 -32.74
C LEU A 132 3.77 -5.04 -31.67
N PHE A 133 3.00 -4.26 -30.92
CA PHE A 133 2.04 -4.82 -29.96
C PHE A 133 1.01 -5.74 -30.62
N LEU A 134 0.38 -5.30 -31.72
CA LEU A 134 -0.66 -6.05 -32.43
C LEU A 134 -0.12 -7.32 -33.08
N SER A 135 1.13 -7.33 -33.54
CA SER A 135 1.75 -8.55 -34.11
C SER A 135 1.99 -9.67 -33.08
N PHE A 136 2.15 -9.34 -31.79
CA PHE A 136 2.33 -10.32 -30.71
C PHE A 136 1.04 -10.64 -29.96
N ASN A 137 0.01 -9.81 -30.09
CA ASN A 137 -1.25 -9.93 -29.37
C ASN A 137 -2.39 -10.05 -30.39
N PRO A 138 -2.82 -11.27 -30.76
CA PRO A 138 -3.94 -11.45 -31.68
C PRO A 138 -5.20 -10.82 -31.10
N ALA A 139 -6.12 -10.43 -31.98
CA ALA A 139 -7.38 -9.83 -31.56
C ALA A 139 -8.14 -10.80 -30.62
N PRO A 140 -8.57 -10.34 -29.44
CA PRO A 140 -9.41 -11.13 -28.55
C PRO A 140 -10.79 -11.36 -29.18
N GLU A 141 -11.54 -12.36 -28.69
CA GLU A 141 -12.86 -12.73 -29.21
C GLU A 141 -13.84 -11.54 -29.24
N ASP A 142 -13.87 -10.74 -28.16
CA ASP A 142 -14.72 -9.55 -28.04
C ASP A 142 -14.15 -8.30 -28.75
N GLY A 143 -12.99 -8.41 -29.41
CA GLY A 143 -12.28 -7.31 -30.03
C GLY A 143 -11.57 -6.36 -29.04
N TRP A 144 -10.90 -5.36 -29.61
CA TRP A 144 -10.14 -4.37 -28.84
C TRP A 144 -11.01 -3.18 -28.44
N THR A 145 -10.92 -2.74 -27.18
CA THR A 145 -11.40 -1.41 -26.79
C THR A 145 -10.36 -0.36 -27.22
N ILE A 146 -10.73 0.55 -28.14
CA ILE A 146 -9.82 1.54 -28.72
C ILE A 146 -10.37 2.96 -28.50
N PRO A 147 -10.13 3.57 -27.31
CA PRO A 147 -10.65 4.91 -27.02
C PRO A 147 -9.97 6.01 -27.84
N SER A 148 -8.76 5.76 -28.33
CA SER A 148 -7.92 6.76 -29.00
C SER A 148 -6.96 6.09 -29.99
N THR A 149 -6.67 6.74 -31.12
CA THR A 149 -5.85 6.19 -32.21
C THR A 149 -4.64 7.08 -32.50
N PRO A 150 -3.56 6.56 -33.13
CA PRO A 150 -2.41 7.38 -33.52
C PRO A 150 -2.77 8.56 -34.45
N ALA A 151 -3.78 8.37 -35.32
CA ALA A 151 -4.22 9.39 -36.27
C ALA A 151 -5.02 10.53 -35.60
N ARG A 152 -5.68 10.23 -34.48
CA ARG A 152 -6.47 11.18 -33.69
C ARG A 152 -6.22 10.93 -32.20
N PRO A 153 -5.04 11.30 -31.68
CA PRO A 153 -4.70 11.05 -30.29
C PRO A 153 -5.47 11.99 -29.36
N LEU A 154 -6.15 11.44 -28.36
CA LEU A 154 -6.75 12.21 -27.27
C LEU A 154 -5.66 12.75 -26.33
N SER A 155 -5.94 13.85 -25.62
CA SER A 155 -5.06 14.31 -24.54
C SER A 155 -5.00 13.27 -23.42
N TRP A 156 -3.81 13.01 -22.86
CA TRP A 156 -3.64 12.14 -21.70
C TRP A 156 -4.47 12.59 -20.48
N GLU A 157 -4.80 13.88 -20.41
CA GLU A 157 -5.62 14.48 -19.36
C GLU A 157 -7.03 13.88 -19.31
N THR A 158 -7.54 13.39 -20.44
CA THR A 158 -8.84 12.70 -20.53
C THR A 158 -8.89 11.43 -19.66
N LEU A 159 -7.74 10.76 -19.47
CA LEU A 159 -7.63 9.60 -18.59
C LEU A 159 -7.69 10.00 -17.12
N VAL A 160 -7.07 11.12 -16.76
CA VAL A 160 -6.86 11.55 -15.37
C VAL A 160 -7.90 12.55 -14.86
N GLY A 161 -8.79 13.04 -15.72
CA GLY A 161 -9.82 14.02 -15.39
C GLY A 161 -10.85 13.52 -14.38
N GLN A 162 -11.20 12.23 -14.41
CA GLN A 162 -12.21 11.63 -13.53
C GLN A 162 -11.71 10.31 -12.92
N VAL A 163 -10.68 10.40 -12.07
CA VAL A 163 -10.10 9.22 -11.41
C VAL A 163 -10.70 9.03 -10.02
N THR A 164 -11.19 7.82 -9.75
CA THR A 164 -11.68 7.44 -8.42
C THR A 164 -10.54 7.19 -7.43
N SER A 165 -10.82 7.31 -6.14
CA SER A 165 -9.86 6.97 -5.08
C SER A 165 -9.35 5.52 -5.16
N ALA A 166 -10.18 4.58 -5.67
CA ALA A 166 -9.77 3.20 -5.87
C ALA A 166 -8.73 3.07 -6.99
N GLN A 167 -8.96 3.72 -8.14
CA GLN A 167 -8.02 3.77 -9.26
C GLN A 167 -6.70 4.45 -8.87
N LEU A 168 -6.73 5.53 -8.08
CA LEU A 168 -5.52 6.17 -7.56
C LEU A 168 -4.69 5.24 -6.65
N ARG A 169 -5.35 4.45 -5.80
CA ARG A 169 -4.66 3.47 -4.95
C ARG A 169 -4.03 2.36 -5.79
N PHE A 170 -4.74 1.89 -6.82
CA PHE A 170 -4.25 0.86 -7.72
C PHE A 170 -3.03 1.32 -8.55
N SER A 171 -3.05 2.55 -9.04
CA SER A 171 -1.98 3.11 -9.87
C SER A 171 -0.79 3.62 -9.05
N ARG A 172 -0.80 3.48 -7.72
CA ARG A 172 0.18 4.09 -6.81
C ARG A 172 1.61 3.59 -7.02
N VAL A 173 2.52 4.50 -7.38
CA VAL A 173 3.94 4.17 -7.58
C VAL A 173 4.73 4.44 -6.29
N ALA A 174 5.59 3.51 -5.91
CA ALA A 174 6.47 3.63 -4.75
C ALA A 174 7.87 4.10 -5.16
N GLY A 175 8.41 5.07 -4.42
CA GLY A 175 9.82 5.42 -4.50
C GLY A 175 10.67 4.35 -3.81
N VAL A 176 11.64 3.78 -4.50
CA VAL A 176 12.57 2.79 -3.96
C VAL A 176 13.82 3.52 -3.48
N SER A 177 13.89 3.80 -2.18
CA SER A 177 15.13 4.26 -1.55
C SER A 177 16.04 3.07 -1.21
N ASN A 178 17.35 3.31 -1.21
CA ASN A 178 18.35 2.29 -0.92
C ASN A 178 18.12 1.70 0.49
N PRO A 179 17.88 0.38 0.62
CA PRO A 179 17.74 -0.24 1.94
C PRO A 179 19.01 -0.09 2.79
N VAL A 180 20.19 0.04 2.17
CA VAL A 180 21.48 0.20 2.89
C VAL A 180 21.49 1.44 3.79
N GLN A 181 20.83 2.55 3.41
CA GLN A 181 20.72 3.72 4.29
C GLN A 181 19.86 3.46 5.53
N LYS A 182 18.83 2.61 5.42
CA LYS A 182 17.94 2.30 6.55
C LYS A 182 18.59 1.35 7.54
N TYR A 183 19.33 0.35 7.05
CA TYR A 183 20.03 -0.61 7.92
C TYR A 183 21.38 -0.09 8.41
N GLY A 184 22.05 0.78 7.64
CA GLY A 184 23.33 1.37 8.02
C GLY A 184 23.27 2.23 9.29
N ALA A 185 22.19 2.99 9.48
CA ALA A 185 21.97 3.76 10.70
C ALA A 185 21.84 2.85 11.93
N GLY A 186 21.09 1.74 11.81
CA GLY A 186 20.93 0.76 12.90
C GLY A 186 22.26 0.08 13.26
N VAL A 187 23.07 -0.29 12.27
CA VAL A 187 24.39 -0.88 12.50
C VAL A 187 25.35 0.11 13.16
N LEU A 188 25.35 1.37 12.73
CA LEU A 188 26.18 2.43 13.34
C LEU A 188 25.76 2.74 14.78
N SER A 189 24.45 2.81 15.06
CA SER A 189 23.95 2.98 16.43
C SER A 189 24.32 1.80 17.33
N LEU A 190 24.23 0.56 16.82
CA LEU A 190 24.63 -0.62 17.58
C LEU A 190 26.15 -0.64 17.85
N ALA A 191 26.96 -0.27 16.85
CA ALA A 191 28.41 -0.15 17.02
C ALA A 191 28.79 0.94 18.04
N ALA A 192 28.10 2.07 18.03
CA ALA A 192 28.31 3.15 18.99
C ALA A 192 27.92 2.73 20.42
N LEU A 193 26.81 2.01 20.59
CA LEU A 193 26.39 1.46 21.88
C LEU A 193 27.41 0.46 22.43
N LEU A 194 27.84 -0.50 21.61
CA LEU A 194 28.86 -1.48 22.00
C LEU A 194 30.20 -0.80 22.33
N GLY A 195 30.62 0.18 21.53
CA GLY A 195 31.81 0.98 21.81
C GLY A 195 31.71 1.76 23.12
N GLY A 196 30.55 2.34 23.42
CA GLY A 196 30.28 3.05 24.67
C GLY A 196 30.35 2.14 25.90
N VAL A 197 29.82 0.91 25.81
CA VAL A 197 29.91 -0.09 26.90
C VAL A 197 31.36 -0.50 27.16
N VAL A 198 32.14 -0.76 26.11
CA VAL A 198 33.56 -1.09 26.24
C VAL A 198 34.34 0.06 26.86
N TRP A 199 34.04 1.31 26.47
CA TRP A 199 34.66 2.50 27.06
C TRP A 199 34.29 2.66 28.53
N TRP A 200 33.01 2.49 28.89
CA TRP A 200 32.53 2.60 30.27
C TRP A 200 33.23 1.62 31.21
N ASN A 201 33.40 0.37 30.76
CA ASN A 201 34.10 -0.66 31.54
C ASN A 201 35.61 -0.43 31.68
N ARG A 202 36.18 0.57 31.00
CA ARG A 202 37.59 0.96 31.14
C ARG A 202 37.78 2.25 31.94
N LEU A 203 36.71 2.89 32.41
CA LEU A 203 36.83 4.03 33.31
C LEU A 203 37.42 3.55 34.65
N PRO A 204 38.46 4.23 35.17
CA PRO A 204 38.98 3.94 36.50
C PRO A 204 37.86 4.10 37.54
N GLU A 205 37.81 3.22 38.54
CA GLU A 205 36.90 3.42 39.66
C GLU A 205 37.24 4.74 40.37
N PRO A 206 36.23 5.58 40.71
CA PRO A 206 36.49 6.81 41.43
C PRO A 206 37.12 6.47 42.79
N PRO A 207 38.10 7.26 43.26
CA PRO A 207 38.70 7.01 44.56
C PRO A 207 37.62 7.06 45.65
N VAL A 208 37.55 6.00 46.46
CA VAL A 208 36.64 5.91 47.61
C VAL A 208 37.06 6.95 48.64
N VAL A 209 36.44 8.11 48.61
CA VAL A 209 36.56 9.12 49.67
C VAL A 209 35.69 8.65 50.84
N PRO A 210 36.21 8.54 52.08
CA PRO A 210 35.37 8.22 53.22
C PRO A 210 34.36 9.35 53.43
N VAL A 211 33.09 9.07 53.17
CA VAL A 211 31.97 9.95 53.49
C VAL A 211 31.83 9.99 55.01
N VAL A 212 32.55 10.91 55.65
CA VAL A 212 32.25 11.36 57.01
C VAL A 212 32.33 12.87 57.04
N SER A 213 31.21 13.51 56.75
CA SER A 213 30.83 14.75 57.43
C SER A 213 29.31 14.84 57.41
N ALA A 214 28.75 14.87 58.62
CA ALA A 214 27.35 14.73 58.91
C ALA A 214 26.49 15.74 58.15
N LEU A 215 25.55 15.24 57.36
CA LEU A 215 24.44 16.04 56.87
C LEU A 215 23.54 16.40 58.07
N PRO A 216 23.21 17.67 58.29
CA PRO A 216 22.34 18.06 59.39
C PRO A 216 20.94 17.42 59.20
N ALA A 217 20.34 17.01 60.31
CA ALA A 217 19.05 16.33 60.39
C ALA A 217 17.88 16.91 59.53
N PRO A 218 17.79 18.22 59.22
CA PRO A 218 16.65 18.76 58.46
C PRO A 218 16.53 18.26 57.02
N VAL A 219 17.62 17.73 56.42
CA VAL A 219 17.61 17.30 55.01
C VAL A 219 16.95 15.93 54.83
N GLN A 220 16.86 15.12 55.89
CA GLN A 220 16.26 13.78 55.79
C GLN A 220 14.73 13.79 55.75
N ASP A 221 14.08 14.86 56.22
CA ASP A 221 12.62 14.96 56.21
C ASP A 221 12.04 15.32 54.83
N VAL A 222 12.85 15.89 53.93
CA VAL A 222 12.42 16.25 52.56
C VAL A 222 12.28 15.01 51.67
N PHE A 223 12.93 13.89 52.02
CA PHE A 223 12.90 12.64 51.26
C PHE A 223 11.92 11.60 51.81
N LYS A 224 11.03 11.96 52.76
CA LYS A 224 9.90 11.11 53.12
C LYS A 224 8.96 11.02 51.91
N LYS A 225 9.20 9.99 51.09
CA LYS A 225 8.42 9.60 49.92
C LYS A 225 6.93 9.76 50.26
N ALA A 226 6.25 10.66 49.56
CA ALA A 226 4.82 10.84 49.72
C ALA A 226 4.13 9.46 49.60
N PRO A 227 3.17 9.14 50.47
CA PRO A 227 2.47 7.86 50.40
C PRO A 227 1.89 7.68 49.00
N GLU A 228 2.16 6.52 48.40
CA GLU A 228 1.73 6.20 47.05
C GLU A 228 0.21 6.37 46.96
N PRO A 229 -0.29 7.19 46.01
CA PRO A 229 -1.71 7.47 45.94
C PRO A 229 -2.46 6.15 45.70
N VAL A 230 -3.38 5.83 46.60
CA VAL A 230 -4.28 4.68 46.45
C VAL A 230 -5.25 5.01 45.31
N TYR A 231 -4.95 4.51 44.11
CA TYR A 231 -5.83 4.62 42.97
C TYR A 231 -7.04 3.72 43.17
N LEU A 232 -8.18 4.31 43.51
CA LEU A 232 -9.46 3.63 43.39
C LEU A 232 -9.67 3.27 41.91
N PRO A 233 -10.06 2.02 41.59
CA PRO A 233 -10.30 1.64 40.21
C PRO A 233 -11.39 2.55 39.64
N HIS A 234 -11.10 3.18 38.49
CA HIS A 234 -12.07 4.03 37.82
C HIS A 234 -13.28 3.19 37.35
N PRO A 235 -14.50 3.76 37.24
CA PRO A 235 -15.72 2.99 36.93
C PRO A 235 -15.67 2.19 35.63
N TRP A 236 -14.78 2.55 34.70
CA TRP A 236 -14.54 1.86 33.43
C TRP A 236 -13.42 0.81 33.49
N ALA A 237 -12.86 0.51 34.68
CA ALA A 237 -11.80 -0.50 34.84
C ALA A 237 -12.32 -1.90 34.56
N GLU A 238 -13.59 -2.12 34.88
CA GLU A 238 -14.28 -3.38 34.67
C GLU A 238 -15.01 -3.44 33.31
N MET A 239 -15.01 -2.35 32.53
CA MET A 239 -15.60 -2.36 31.20
C MET A 239 -14.70 -3.12 30.22
N PRO A 240 -15.28 -3.96 29.35
CA PRO A 240 -14.51 -4.67 28.35
C PRO A 240 -13.88 -3.69 27.36
N VAL A 241 -12.63 -3.96 26.96
CA VAL A 241 -11.96 -3.22 25.89
C VAL A 241 -12.84 -3.28 24.63
N ALA A 242 -13.05 -2.13 23.98
CA ALA A 242 -14.02 -1.99 22.88
C ALA A 242 -13.82 -3.05 21.77
N THR A 243 -12.56 -3.34 21.42
CA THR A 243 -12.23 -4.35 20.41
C THR A 243 -12.62 -5.77 20.85
N ASP A 244 -12.37 -6.11 22.12
CA ASP A 244 -12.73 -7.42 22.67
C ASP A 244 -14.24 -7.60 22.79
N PHE A 245 -14.94 -6.54 23.18
CA PHE A 245 -16.40 -6.49 23.22
C PHE A 245 -17.00 -6.73 21.82
N LEU A 246 -16.53 -5.99 20.81
CA LEU A 246 -17.04 -6.12 19.43
C LEU A 246 -16.74 -7.51 18.83
N ASN A 247 -15.52 -8.03 19.04
CA ASN A 247 -15.13 -9.36 18.56
C ASN A 247 -15.95 -10.48 19.22
N ARG A 248 -16.27 -10.33 20.52
CA ARG A 248 -17.11 -11.28 21.26
C ARG A 248 -18.55 -11.20 20.77
N CYS A 249 -19.09 -9.99 20.61
CA CYS A 249 -20.45 -9.76 20.13
C CYS A 249 -20.67 -10.31 18.71
N GLN A 250 -19.70 -10.11 17.81
CA GLN A 250 -19.76 -10.63 16.45
C GLN A 250 -19.79 -12.17 16.43
N ARG A 251 -18.95 -12.83 17.23
CA ARG A 251 -18.92 -14.30 17.34
C ARG A 251 -20.23 -14.88 17.86
N TRP A 252 -20.83 -14.24 18.86
CA TRP A 252 -22.14 -14.66 19.39
C TRP A 252 -23.26 -14.48 18.36
N ARG A 253 -23.33 -13.32 17.69
CA ARG A 253 -24.33 -13.08 16.63
C ARG A 253 -24.29 -14.12 15.52
N PHE A 254 -23.12 -14.61 15.12
CA PHE A 254 -23.00 -15.62 14.08
C PHE A 254 -23.61 -16.98 14.45
N ARG A 255 -23.81 -17.26 15.74
CA ARG A 255 -24.39 -18.53 16.21
C ARG A 255 -25.88 -18.44 16.51
N VAL A 256 -26.48 -17.24 16.45
CA VAL A 256 -27.90 -17.06 16.73
C VAL A 256 -28.72 -17.47 15.51
N PRO A 257 -29.59 -18.48 15.63
CA PRO A 257 -30.45 -18.90 14.53
C PRO A 257 -31.53 -17.84 14.26
N VAL A 258 -31.74 -17.50 12.99
CA VAL A 258 -32.75 -16.51 12.57
C VAL A 258 -34.17 -16.99 12.84
N SER A 259 -34.39 -18.31 12.91
CA SER A 259 -35.66 -18.93 13.27
C SER A 259 -35.47 -20.18 14.11
N LEU A 260 -36.39 -20.41 15.05
CA LEU A 260 -36.44 -21.58 15.93
C LEU A 260 -37.89 -22.08 16.00
N ASP A 261 -38.19 -23.20 15.34
CA ASP A 261 -39.52 -23.84 15.33
C ASP A 261 -40.74 -22.87 15.34
N ARG A 262 -40.86 -22.10 14.25
CA ARG A 262 -41.88 -21.04 14.11
C ARG A 262 -41.79 -19.90 15.14
N TRP A 263 -40.62 -19.65 15.68
CA TRP A 263 -40.26 -18.38 16.30
C TRP A 263 -39.27 -17.67 15.39
N ARG A 264 -39.48 -16.37 15.18
CA ARG A 264 -38.62 -15.54 14.34
C ARG A 264 -37.80 -14.61 15.23
N LEU A 265 -36.51 -14.53 14.98
CA LEU A 265 -35.64 -13.59 15.67
C LEU A 265 -36.04 -12.15 15.31
N GLU A 266 -36.35 -11.35 16.32
CA GLU A 266 -36.75 -9.95 16.17
C GLU A 266 -35.60 -9.01 16.52
N ARG A 267 -34.91 -9.27 17.64
CA ARG A 267 -33.84 -8.40 18.14
C ARG A 267 -32.72 -9.22 18.77
N VAL A 268 -31.50 -8.72 18.60
CA VAL A 268 -30.31 -9.20 19.31
C VAL A 268 -29.62 -8.01 19.95
N ARG A 269 -29.38 -8.06 21.25
CA ARG A 269 -28.67 -7.04 22.02
C ARG A 269 -27.44 -7.68 22.68
N CYS A 270 -26.27 -7.05 22.51
CA CYS A 270 -25.07 -7.41 23.25
C CYS A 270 -24.94 -6.51 24.49
N SER A 271 -24.70 -7.12 25.64
CA SER A 271 -24.27 -6.45 26.87
C SER A 271 -22.89 -6.97 27.30
N ALA A 272 -22.30 -6.36 28.33
CA ALA A 272 -21.06 -6.86 28.92
C ALA A 272 -21.24 -8.28 29.53
N GLU A 273 -22.46 -8.60 29.97
CA GLU A 273 -22.82 -9.86 30.62
C GLU A 273 -23.10 -10.98 29.59
N GLY A 274 -23.54 -10.64 28.38
CA GLY A 274 -23.85 -11.66 27.38
C GLY A 274 -24.64 -11.18 26.16
N LEU A 275 -25.31 -12.13 25.53
CA LEU A 275 -26.16 -11.91 24.36
C LEU A 275 -27.62 -12.12 24.75
N GLU A 276 -28.43 -11.09 24.56
CA GLU A 276 -29.87 -11.14 24.75
C GLU A 276 -30.54 -11.26 23.37
N THR A 277 -31.37 -12.28 23.19
CA THR A 277 -32.10 -12.54 21.94
C THR A 277 -33.60 -12.51 22.19
N MET A 278 -34.32 -11.71 21.41
CA MET A 278 -35.78 -11.65 21.45
C MET A 278 -36.34 -12.35 20.22
N TYR A 279 -37.19 -13.35 20.47
CA TYR A 279 -37.89 -14.10 19.45
C TYR A 279 -39.39 -13.81 19.50
N GLN A 280 -39.99 -13.60 18.33
CA GLN A 280 -41.43 -13.42 18.17
C GLN A 280 -42.07 -14.73 17.70
N ARG A 281 -43.04 -15.21 18.48
CA ARG A 281 -43.82 -16.41 18.16
C ARG A 281 -44.65 -16.19 16.89
N GLN A 282 -44.52 -17.09 15.93
CA GLN A 282 -45.32 -17.12 14.71
C GLN A 282 -46.51 -18.10 14.87
N PRO A 283 -47.54 -18.00 14.00
CA PRO A 283 -48.70 -18.91 14.06
C PRO A 283 -48.30 -20.39 14.04
N GLY A 284 -48.78 -21.14 15.04
CA GLY A 284 -48.49 -22.56 15.23
C GLY A 284 -47.22 -22.87 16.01
N GLY A 285 -46.40 -21.88 16.43
CA GLY A 285 -45.29 -22.11 17.35
C GLY A 285 -45.78 -22.42 18.77
N THR A 286 -45.00 -23.15 19.57
CA THR A 286 -45.31 -23.42 20.99
C THR A 286 -44.11 -23.09 21.89
N ALA A 287 -44.36 -22.83 23.18
CA ALA A 287 -43.29 -22.50 24.13
C ALA A 287 -42.43 -23.71 24.49
N SER A 288 -43.02 -24.91 24.58
CA SER A 288 -42.28 -26.16 24.85
C SER A 288 -41.27 -26.47 23.75
N ARG A 289 -41.67 -26.37 22.48
CA ARG A 289 -40.76 -26.57 21.34
C ARG A 289 -39.67 -25.53 21.23
N PHE A 290 -39.94 -24.29 21.64
CA PHE A 290 -38.92 -23.26 21.72
C PHE A 290 -37.86 -23.63 22.77
N ALA A 291 -38.29 -24.00 23.98
CA ALA A 291 -37.40 -24.38 25.07
C ALA A 291 -36.49 -25.58 24.76
N GLU A 292 -36.91 -26.52 23.90
CA GLU A 292 -36.07 -27.62 23.42
C GLU A 292 -34.89 -27.18 22.52
N ARG A 293 -34.89 -25.92 22.04
CA ARG A 293 -33.99 -25.44 20.98
C ARG A 293 -33.10 -24.25 21.37
N VAL A 294 -33.26 -23.71 22.58
CA VAL A 294 -32.45 -22.57 23.10
C VAL A 294 -31.33 -23.07 24.00
#